data_AF-A0A2S9FWP9-F1
#
_entry.id   AF-A0A2S9FWP9-F1
#
_cell.length_a   1.000
_cell.length_b   1.000
_cell.length_c   1.000
_cell.angle_alpha   90.00
_cell.angle_beta   90.00
_cell.angle_gamma   90.00
#
_symmetry.space_group_name_H-M   'P 1'
#
loop_
_entity.id
_entity.type
_entity.pdbx_description
1 polymer ?
#
loop_
_entity_poly.entity_id
_entity_poly.type
_entity_poly.pdbx_seq_one_letter_code
_entity_poly.pdbx_strand_id
1 'polypeptide(L)'
;LFYTDFVQRVADGRNLSVDAVEQVARGRVWTGADALERGLVDELGGLRTAIRRAKALAGIDEDTKIAVENLPGSSFRDMLRPKPS
;
A
#
# COMPACT_ATOMS: atom_id res chain seq x y z
N LEU A 1 -14.25 16.59 -6.99
CA LEU A 1 -12.96 16.85 -6.31
C LEU A 1 -12.37 15.54 -5.82
N PHE A 2 -12.89 14.92 -4.74
CA PHE A 2 -12.29 13.70 -4.17
C PHE A 2 -12.05 12.50 -5.12
N TYR A 3 -12.98 12.19 -6.03
CA TYR A 3 -12.80 11.07 -6.97
C TYR A 3 -11.69 11.34 -8.00
N THR A 4 -11.73 12.50 -8.65
CA THR A 4 -10.72 12.91 -9.64
C THR A 4 -9.33 12.98 -9.00
N ASP A 5 -9.23 13.50 -7.78
CA ASP A 5 -7.96 13.54 -7.03
C ASP A 5 -7.43 12.13 -6.72
N PHE A 6 -8.33 11.19 -6.39
CA PHE A 6 -7.96 9.79 -6.17
C PHE A 6 -7.44 9.15 -7.47
N VAL A 7 -8.16 9.32 -8.57
CA VAL A 7 -7.78 8.77 -9.88
C VAL A 7 -6.41 9.33 -10.31
N GLN A 8 -6.17 10.63 -10.14
CA GLN A 8 -4.90 11.26 -10.46
C GLN A 8 -3.75 10.68 -9.63
N ARG A 9 -3.93 10.53 -8.31
CA ARG A 9 -2.90 9.95 -7.43
C ARG A 9 -2.55 8.51 -7.80
N VAL A 10 -3.55 7.71 -8.19
CA VAL A 10 -3.31 6.33 -8.65
C VAL A 10 -2.57 6.34 -9.98
N ALA A 11 -2.97 7.20 -10.93
CA ALA A 11 -2.28 7.35 -12.21
C ALA A 11 -0.80 7.70 -12.02
N ASP A 12 -0.51 8.71 -11.19
CA ASP A 12 0.86 9.13 -10.88
C ASP A 12 1.66 8.03 -10.19
N GLY A 13 1.08 7.39 -9.15
CA GLY A 13 1.76 6.37 -8.35
C GLY A 13 1.99 5.05 -9.08
N ARG A 14 1.17 4.72 -10.08
CA ARG A 14 1.30 3.51 -10.90
C ARG A 14 1.92 3.76 -12.27
N ASN A 15 2.25 5.02 -12.58
CA ASN A 15 2.71 5.45 -13.89
C ASN A 15 1.75 5.01 -15.02
N LEU A 16 0.45 5.20 -14.80
CA LEU A 16 -0.63 4.89 -15.75
C LEU A 16 -1.28 6.18 -16.25
N SER A 17 -1.94 6.14 -17.40
CA SER A 17 -2.80 7.25 -17.81
C SER A 17 -4.07 7.29 -16.96
N VAL A 18 -4.62 8.50 -16.77
CA VAL A 18 -5.92 8.69 -16.10
C VAL A 18 -7.01 7.84 -16.76
N ASP A 19 -7.02 7.76 -18.10
CA ASP A 19 -7.97 6.94 -18.85
C ASP A 19 -7.82 5.44 -18.54
N ALA A 20 -6.59 4.93 -18.39
CA ALA A 20 -6.36 3.55 -18.02
C ALA A 20 -6.87 3.26 -16.60
N VAL A 21 -6.66 4.18 -15.66
CA VAL A 21 -7.18 4.07 -14.29
C VAL A 21 -8.72 4.09 -14.28
N GLU A 22 -9.35 4.96 -15.07
CA GLU A 22 -10.81 5.03 -15.21
C GLU A 22 -11.44 3.70 -15.66
N GLN A 23 -10.78 2.93 -16.53
CA GLN A 23 -11.28 1.61 -16.97
C GLN A 23 -11.32 0.58 -15.84
N VAL A 24 -10.45 0.71 -14.83
CA VAL A 24 -10.33 -0.23 -13.72
C VAL A 24 -10.88 0.32 -12.39
N ALA A 25 -11.34 1.57 -12.36
CA ALA A 25 -11.85 2.26 -11.17
C ALA A 25 -13.37 2.06 -10.95
N ARG A 26 -14.04 3.10 -10.44
CA ARG A 26 -15.50 3.17 -10.19
C ARG A 26 -16.05 2.18 -9.17
N GLY A 27 -15.29 1.95 -8.10
CA GLY A 27 -15.75 1.13 -6.97
C GLY A 27 -15.76 -0.38 -7.23
N ARG A 28 -15.16 -0.83 -8.35
CA ARG A 28 -14.93 -2.25 -8.61
C ARG A 28 -13.93 -2.81 -7.61
N VAL A 29 -14.22 -3.99 -7.09
CA VAL A 29 -13.32 -4.74 -6.22
C VAL A 29 -12.54 -5.74 -7.07
N TRP A 30 -11.23 -5.78 -6.86
CA TRP A 30 -10.33 -6.69 -7.57
C TRP A 30 -9.73 -7.70 -6.59
N THR A 31 -9.54 -8.93 -7.05
CA THR A 31 -8.66 -9.87 -6.34
C THR A 31 -7.21 -9.38 -6.48
N GLY A 32 -6.30 -9.89 -5.63
CA GLY A 32 -4.88 -9.57 -5.76
C GLY A 32 -4.34 -9.92 -7.16
N ALA A 33 -4.71 -11.08 -7.70
CA ALA A 33 -4.28 -11.52 -9.02
C ALA A 33 -4.80 -10.60 -10.13
N ASP A 34 -6.08 -10.25 -10.10
CA ASP A 34 -6.65 -9.31 -11.08
C ASP A 34 -5.98 -7.93 -11.01
N ALA A 35 -5.67 -7.47 -9.80
CA ALA A 35 -5.00 -6.20 -9.57
C ALA A 35 -3.57 -6.22 -10.13
N LEU A 36 -2.86 -7.35 -10.04
CA LEU A 36 -1.52 -7.50 -10.62
C LEU A 36 -1.58 -7.41 -12.14
N GLU A 37 -2.50 -8.13 -12.78
CA GLU A 37 -2.70 -8.09 -14.24
C GLU A 37 -3.02 -6.67 -14.75
N ARG A 38 -3.72 -5.88 -13.94
CA ARG A 38 -4.12 -4.50 -14.24
C ARG A 38 -3.08 -3.46 -13.83
N GLY A 39 -1.93 -3.89 -13.31
CA GLY A 39 -0.85 -3.01 -12.87
C GLY A 39 -1.21 -2.16 -11.66
N LEU A 40 -2.20 -2.56 -10.85
CA LEU A 40 -2.59 -1.88 -9.61
C LEU A 40 -1.73 -2.29 -8.41
N VAL A 41 -1.03 -3.43 -8.48
CA VAL A 41 -0.04 -3.90 -7.52
C VAL A 41 1.20 -4.43 -8.24
N ASP A 42 2.33 -4.52 -7.53
CA ASP A 42 3.63 -4.91 -8.13
C ASP A 42 3.94 -6.40 -7.98
N GLU A 43 3.46 -7.03 -6.90
CA GLU A 43 3.75 -8.43 -6.59
C GLU A 43 2.67 -9.03 -5.68
N LEU A 44 2.39 -10.32 -5.86
CA LEU A 44 1.56 -11.10 -4.93
C LEU A 44 2.40 -11.65 -3.80
N GLY A 45 1.90 -11.49 -2.57
CA GLY A 45 2.54 -12.06 -1.40
C GLY A 45 1.94 -11.56 -0.11
N GLY A 46 2.49 -12.06 0.99
CA GLY A 46 2.16 -11.59 2.34
C GLY A 46 3.20 -10.62 2.89
N LEU A 47 3.11 -10.38 4.20
CA LEU A 47 4.03 -9.49 4.91
C LEU A 47 5.51 -9.85 4.73
N ARG A 48 5.85 -11.15 4.69
CA ARG A 48 7.24 -11.61 4.47
C ARG A 48 7.78 -11.17 3.12
N THR A 49 6.96 -11.23 2.07
CA THR A 49 7.31 -10.74 0.72
C THR A 49 7.55 -9.25 0.74
N ALA A 50 6.68 -8.48 1.40
CA ALA A 50 6.83 -7.04 1.54
C ALA A 50 8.13 -6.66 2.28
N ILE A 51 8.45 -7.35 3.38
CA ILE A 51 9.70 -7.14 4.14
C ILE A 51 10.93 -7.45 3.28
N ARG A 52 10.92 -8.58 2.56
CA ARG A 52 12.02 -8.95 1.65
C ARG A 52 12.25 -7.88 0.59
N ARG A 53 11.17 -7.35 -0.01
CA ARG A 53 11.26 -6.24 -0.98
C ARG A 53 11.77 -4.96 -0.37
N ALA A 54 11.29 -4.58 0.81
CA ALA A 54 11.78 -3.40 1.52
C ALA A 54 13.29 -3.50 1.82
N LYS A 55 13.76 -4.67 2.27
CA LYS A 55 15.19 -4.93 2.48
C LYS A 55 16.00 -4.77 1.20
N ALA A 56 15.54 -5.37 0.09
CA ALA A 56 16.22 -5.25 -1.20
C ALA A 56 16.32 -3.80 -1.67
N LEU A 57 15.23 -3.02 -1.54
CA LEU A 57 15.22 -1.59 -1.89
C LEU A 57 16.12 -0.74 -0.98
N ALA A 58 16.28 -1.15 0.28
CA ALA A 58 17.16 -0.50 1.24
C ALA A 58 18.63 -0.99 1.20
N GLY A 59 18.96 -1.96 0.35
CA GLY A 59 20.30 -2.56 0.28
C GLY A 59 20.67 -3.40 1.52
N ILE A 60 19.69 -3.96 2.22
CA ILE A 60 19.88 -4.81 3.40
C ILE A 60 19.82 -6.28 2.98
N ASP A 61 20.76 -7.09 3.46
CA ASP A 61 20.75 -8.54 3.21
C ASP A 61 19.47 -9.20 3.73
N GLU A 62 18.96 -10.18 2.98
CA GLU A 62 17.71 -10.87 3.29
C GLU A 62 17.73 -11.54 4.67
N ASP A 63 18.87 -12.07 5.09
CA ASP A 63 19.05 -12.75 6.37
C ASP A 63 19.26 -11.80 7.56
N THR A 64 19.43 -10.49 7.30
CA THR A 64 19.60 -9.50 8.37
C THR A 64 18.35 -9.45 9.24
N LYS A 65 18.50 -9.65 10.56
CA LYS A 65 17.37 -9.53 11.49
C LYS A 65 16.91 -8.08 11.55
N ILE A 66 15.62 -7.85 11.34
CA ILE A 66 14.99 -6.54 11.44
C ILE A 66 13.88 -6.58 12.50
N ALA A 67 13.64 -5.45 13.15
CA ALA A 67 12.45 -5.25 13.97
C ALA A 67 11.37 -4.59 13.11
N VAL A 68 10.15 -5.15 13.14
CA VAL A 68 8.97 -4.51 12.52
C VAL A 68 8.23 -3.76 13.60
N GLU A 69 8.13 -2.45 13.46
CA GLU A 69 7.38 -1.59 14.37
C GLU A 69 5.98 -1.32 13.81
N ASN A 70 4.95 -1.45 14.65
CA ASN A 70 3.58 -1.10 14.28
C ASN A 70 3.33 0.38 14.63
N LEU A 71 2.83 1.14 13.64
CA LEU A 71 2.52 2.56 13.80
C LEU A 71 1.01 2.86 13.68
N PRO A 72 0.49 3.89 14.38
CA PRO A 72 1.20 4.72 15.35
C PRO A 72 1.64 3.87 16.55
N GLY A 73 2.90 3.99 16.95
CA GLY A 73 3.41 3.29 18.12
C GLY A 73 2.46 3.64 19.25
N SER A 74 1.95 2.64 19.96
CA SER A 74 1.03 2.87 21.07
C SER A 74 1.77 3.71 22.11
N SER A 75 1.70 5.03 21.99
CA SER A 75 2.16 5.92 23.03
C SER A 75 1.30 5.59 24.24
N PHE A 76 1.92 5.46 25.40
CA PHE A 76 1.17 5.32 26.66
C PHE A 76 0.10 6.42 26.79
N ARG A 77 0.35 7.60 26.20
CA ARG A 77 -0.62 8.70 26.09
C ARG A 77 -1.78 8.43 25.12
N ASP A 78 -1.59 7.70 24.04
CA ASP A 78 -2.67 7.35 23.10
C ASP A 78 -3.55 6.22 23.64
N MET A 79 -3.00 5.32 24.48
CA MET A 79 -3.78 4.29 25.18
C MET A 79 -4.70 4.87 26.26
N LEU A 80 -4.32 6.00 26.86
CA LEU A 80 -5.12 6.71 27.87
C LEU A 80 -6.03 7.80 27.29
N ARG A 81 -6.05 7.99 25.96
CA ARG A 81 -6.99 8.93 25.34
C ARG A 81 -8.40 8.35 25.41
N PRO A 82 -9.35 9.02 26.08
CA PRO A 82 -10.74 8.59 26.06
C PRO A 82 -11.26 8.68 24.62
N LYS A 83 -11.93 7.60 24.17
CA LYS A 83 -12.59 7.57 22.87
C LYS A 83 -13.66 8.67 22.83
N PRO A 84 -13.64 9.60 21.86
CA PRO A 84 -14.71 10.59 21.73
C PRO A 84 -16.04 9.86 21.49
N SER A 85 -17.05 10.23 22.28
CA SER A 85 -18.44 9.79 22.11
C SER A 85 -19.09 10.50 20.93
#